data_AF-A0AB35YSV4-F1
#
_entry.id   AF-A0AB35YSV4-F1
#
_cell.length_a   1.000
_cell.length_b   1.000
_cell.length_c   1.000
_cell.angle_alpha   90.00
_cell.angle_beta   90.00
_cell.angle_gamma   90.00
#
_symmetry.space_group_name_H-M   'P 1'
#
loop_
_entity.id
_entity.type
_entity.pdbx_description
1 polymer ?
#
loop_
_entity_poly.entity_id
_entity_poly.type
_entity_poly.pdbx_seq_one_letter_code
_entity_poly.pdbx_strand_id
1 'polypeptide(L)'
;MSKKEIESREDVSLLVNTFYSKVRKDALLGPIFNGIIDDWETHLELLTDFWETNLLYARKYYGNPLHAHIEVDKKVGGTINELHFGTWINLWLETINELFEGETAQIAINRARNMGTFIHLNIFNARNQEVKKG
;
A
#
# COMPACT_ATOMS: atom_id res chain seq x y z
N MET A 1 -11.36 -8.43 22.56
CA MET A 1 -11.24 -9.68 21.77
C MET A 1 -9.76 -9.99 21.67
N SER A 2 -9.33 -11.26 21.69
CA SER A 2 -7.94 -11.58 21.36
C SER A 2 -7.72 -11.31 19.87
N LYS A 3 -6.55 -10.80 19.51
CA LYS A 3 -6.17 -10.69 18.10
C LYS A 3 -5.93 -12.11 17.56
N LYS A 4 -6.02 -12.27 16.24
CA LYS A 4 -5.79 -13.56 15.56
C LYS A 4 -4.64 -13.46 14.56
N GLU A 5 -4.14 -14.60 14.08
CA GLU A 5 -3.20 -14.60 12.95
C GLU A 5 -3.90 -14.33 11.62
N ILE A 6 -3.13 -13.92 10.61
CA ILE A 6 -3.60 -13.78 9.22
C ILE A 6 -3.40 -15.12 8.52
N GLU A 7 -4.50 -15.83 8.23
CA GLU A 7 -4.44 -17.22 7.74
C GLU A 7 -5.23 -17.44 6.45
N SER A 8 -6.07 -16.47 6.05
CA SER A 8 -7.04 -16.64 4.96
C SER A 8 -7.16 -15.40 4.08
N ARG A 9 -7.78 -15.55 2.90
CA ARG A 9 -8.12 -14.40 2.04
C ARG A 9 -9.06 -13.44 2.76
N GLU A 10 -9.99 -13.97 3.54
CA GLU A 10 -10.96 -13.19 4.30
C GLU A 10 -10.26 -12.29 5.33
N ASP A 11 -9.20 -12.80 5.98
CA ASP A 11 -8.37 -12.00 6.90
C ASP A 11 -7.60 -10.90 6.16
N VAL A 12 -7.04 -11.21 4.99
CA VAL A 12 -6.37 -10.21 4.15
C VAL A 12 -7.35 -9.15 3.67
N SER A 13 -8.55 -9.55 3.25
CA SER A 13 -9.61 -8.63 2.82
C SER A 13 -10.03 -7.72 3.97
N LEU A 14 -10.22 -8.26 5.18
CA LEU A 14 -10.51 -7.47 6.38
C LEU A 14 -9.39 -6.46 6.67
N LEU A 15 -8.13 -6.89 6.61
CA LEU A 15 -6.96 -6.02 6.79
C LEU A 15 -6.95 -4.88 5.77
N VAL A 16 -7.05 -5.20 4.49
CA VAL A 16 -6.99 -4.24 3.37
C VAL A 16 -8.15 -3.25 3.46
N ASN A 17 -9.38 -3.72 3.63
CA ASN A 17 -10.55 -2.86 3.74
C ASN A 17 -10.45 -1.90 4.94
N THR A 18 -10.06 -2.43 6.11
CA THR A 18 -9.93 -1.60 7.32
C THR A 18 -8.85 -0.55 7.14
N PHE A 19 -7.69 -0.95 6.62
CA PHE A 19 -6.56 -0.06 6.37
C PHE A 19 -6.93 1.08 5.40
N TYR A 20 -7.52 0.74 4.24
CA TYR A 20 -7.88 1.76 3.25
C TYR A 20 -9.05 2.64 3.69
N SER A 21 -9.91 2.16 4.59
CA SER A 21 -10.91 3.03 5.24
C SER A 21 -10.26 4.18 6.04
N LYS A 22 -9.08 3.95 6.63
CA LYS A 22 -8.27 4.98 7.32
C LYS A 22 -7.55 5.86 6.31
N VAL A 23 -6.88 5.27 5.31
CA VAL A 23 -6.17 6.01 4.24
C VAL A 23 -7.08 7.02 3.54
N ARG A 24 -8.32 6.64 3.23
CA ARG A 24 -9.30 7.51 2.56
C ARG A 24 -9.70 8.74 3.37
N LYS A 25 -9.58 8.68 4.69
CA LYS A 25 -9.93 9.75 5.63
C LYS A 25 -8.71 10.56 6.08
N ASP A 26 -7.50 10.05 5.82
CA ASP A 26 -6.27 10.73 6.19
C ASP A 26 -6.12 12.04 5.37
N ALA A 27 -5.70 13.11 6.05
CA ALA A 27 -5.64 14.44 5.43
C ALA A 27 -4.53 14.57 4.37
N LEU A 28 -3.48 13.75 4.47
CA LEU A 28 -2.35 13.76 3.53
C LEU A 28 -2.57 12.78 2.37
N LEU A 29 -2.99 11.55 2.69
CA LEU A 29 -3.14 10.48 1.71
C LEU A 29 -4.50 10.49 1.01
N GLY A 30 -5.57 10.84 1.74
CA GLY A 30 -6.94 10.83 1.23
C GLY A 30 -7.10 11.60 -0.07
N PRO A 31 -6.62 12.85 -0.20
CA PRO A 31 -6.70 13.61 -1.45
C PRO A 31 -6.05 12.91 -2.65
N ILE A 32 -4.93 12.19 -2.45
CA ILE A 32 -4.23 11.47 -3.52
C ILE A 32 -5.06 10.26 -3.94
N PHE A 33 -5.40 9.38 -3.00
CA PHE A 33 -6.07 8.13 -3.32
C PHE A 33 -7.49 8.37 -3.85
N ASN A 34 -8.27 9.23 -3.20
CA ASN A 34 -9.64 9.55 -3.64
C ASN A 34 -9.66 10.34 -4.97
N GLY A 35 -8.56 11.01 -5.34
CA GLY A 35 -8.44 11.71 -6.62
C GLY A 35 -7.98 10.82 -7.78
N ILE A 36 -7.47 9.61 -7.49
CA ILE A 36 -6.93 8.68 -8.49
C ILE A 36 -7.84 7.45 -8.69
N ILE A 37 -8.56 7.04 -7.64
CA ILE A 37 -9.37 5.82 -7.62
C ILE A 37 -10.84 6.19 -7.63
N ASP A 38 -11.51 5.89 -8.76
CA ASP A 38 -12.95 6.05 -8.91
C ASP A 38 -13.72 4.81 -8.40
N ASP A 39 -13.31 3.62 -8.85
CA ASP A 39 -13.89 2.35 -8.43
C ASP A 39 -13.10 1.72 -7.28
N TRP A 40 -13.53 2.07 -6.06
CA TRP A 40 -12.92 1.57 -4.83
C TRP A 40 -13.14 0.08 -4.60
N GLU A 41 -14.25 -0.49 -5.04
CA GLU A 41 -14.56 -1.91 -4.81
C GLU A 41 -13.58 -2.79 -5.59
N THR A 42 -13.44 -2.54 -6.90
CA THR A 42 -12.48 -3.24 -7.75
C THR A 42 -11.04 -3.01 -7.27
N HIS A 43 -10.71 -1.81 -6.81
CA HIS A 43 -9.37 -1.51 -6.32
C HIS A 43 -9.03 -2.27 -5.03
N LEU A 44 -9.98 -2.42 -4.10
CA LEU A 44 -9.78 -3.15 -2.85
C LEU A 44 -9.63 -4.66 -3.10
N GLU A 45 -10.33 -5.23 -4.08
CA GLU A 45 -10.10 -6.63 -4.49
C GLU A 45 -8.70 -6.82 -5.09
N LEU A 46 -8.24 -5.92 -5.96
CA LEU A 46 -6.88 -5.95 -6.51
C LEU A 46 -5.81 -5.89 -5.41
N LEU A 47 -6.01 -5.04 -4.40
CA LEU A 47 -5.09 -4.91 -3.28
C LEU A 47 -5.15 -6.11 -2.33
N THR A 48 -6.32 -6.74 -2.21
CA THR A 48 -6.48 -8.01 -1.50
C THR A 48 -5.70 -9.11 -2.21
N ASP A 49 -5.79 -9.21 -3.54
CA ASP A 49 -4.97 -10.15 -4.34
C ASP A 49 -3.47 -9.89 -4.15
N PHE A 50 -3.07 -8.61 -4.18
CA PHE A 50 -1.68 -8.22 -3.95
C PHE A 50 -1.16 -8.70 -2.59
N TRP A 51 -1.89 -8.43 -1.51
CA TRP A 51 -1.47 -8.83 -0.17
C TRP A 51 -1.61 -10.33 0.06
N GLU A 52 -2.60 -11.01 -0.53
CA GLU A 52 -2.72 -12.46 -0.46
C GLU A 52 -1.53 -13.13 -1.14
N THR A 53 -1.10 -12.62 -2.30
CA THR A 53 0.12 -13.09 -2.98
C THR A 53 1.37 -12.90 -2.15
N ASN A 54 1.49 -11.74 -1.51
CA ASN A 54 2.64 -11.49 -0.66
C ASN A 54 2.60 -12.39 0.57
N LEU A 55 1.53 -12.36 1.36
CA LEU A 55 1.46 -12.96 2.69
C LEU A 55 1.25 -14.48 2.68
N LEU A 56 0.39 -14.98 1.81
CA LEU A 56 -0.05 -16.38 1.81
C LEU A 56 0.47 -17.17 0.59
N TYR A 57 1.39 -16.60 -0.19
CA TYR A 57 2.00 -17.21 -1.38
C TYR A 57 1.01 -17.67 -2.46
N ALA A 58 -0.20 -17.11 -2.48
CA ALA A 58 -1.18 -17.37 -3.52
C ALA A 58 -0.79 -16.64 -4.82
N ARG A 59 -0.75 -17.29 -5.98
CA ARG A 59 -0.41 -16.60 -7.24
C ARG A 59 -1.64 -15.91 -7.84
N LYS A 60 -1.97 -14.71 -7.35
CA LYS A 60 -3.19 -13.96 -7.73
C LYS A 60 -2.92 -12.55 -8.27
N TYR A 61 -1.84 -11.90 -7.85
CA TYR A 61 -1.47 -10.57 -8.37
C TYR A 61 -0.42 -10.63 -9.48
N TYR A 62 -0.66 -9.90 -10.57
CA TYR A 62 0.20 -9.88 -11.78
C TYR A 62 0.60 -8.47 -12.24
N GLY A 63 0.26 -7.44 -11.46
CA GLY A 63 0.55 -6.05 -11.81
C GLY A 63 2.00 -5.64 -11.56
N ASN A 64 2.32 -4.40 -11.92
CA ASN A 64 3.61 -3.77 -11.63
C ASN A 64 3.40 -2.60 -10.65
N PRO A 65 3.54 -2.82 -9.33
CA PRO A 65 3.30 -1.78 -8.34
C PRO A 65 4.19 -0.55 -8.56
N LEU A 66 5.48 -0.74 -8.86
CA LEU A 66 6.40 0.38 -9.04
C LEU A 66 5.95 1.32 -10.17
N HIS A 67 5.59 0.76 -11.33
CA HIS A 67 5.13 1.57 -12.45
C HIS A 67 3.86 2.36 -12.10
N ALA A 68 2.89 1.72 -11.44
CA ALA A 68 1.68 2.41 -11.00
C ALA A 68 1.98 3.59 -10.07
N HIS A 69 2.90 3.44 -9.12
CA HIS A 69 3.24 4.51 -8.18
C HIS A 69 4.01 5.67 -8.85
N ILE A 70 4.87 5.37 -9.84
CA ILE A 70 5.52 6.42 -10.66
C ILE A 70 4.48 7.23 -11.43
N GLU A 71 3.50 6.57 -12.04
CA GLU A 71 2.45 7.26 -12.80
C GLU A 71 1.51 8.06 -11.91
N VAL A 72 1.18 7.56 -10.71
CA VAL A 72 0.42 8.34 -9.72
C VAL A 72 1.20 9.59 -9.31
N ASP A 73 2.49 9.45 -9.03
CA ASP A 73 3.33 10.58 -8.66
C ASP A 73 3.33 11.69 -9.71
N LYS A 74 3.45 11.32 -10.99
CA LYS A 74 3.35 12.27 -12.12
C LYS A 74 2.00 12.99 -12.13
N LYS A 75 0.89 12.24 -11.97
CA LYS A 75 -0.46 12.80 -11.97
C LYS A 75 -0.69 13.81 -10.85
N VAL A 76 -0.02 13.63 -9.71
CA VAL A 76 -0.08 14.56 -8.57
C VAL A 76 1.06 15.59 -8.56
N GLY A 77 1.73 15.80 -9.70
CA GLY A 77 2.72 16.85 -9.87
C GLY A 77 4.08 16.57 -9.23
N GLY A 78 4.44 15.31 -9.02
CA GLY A 78 5.74 14.92 -8.46
C GLY A 78 5.90 15.21 -6.97
N THR A 79 4.79 15.25 -6.23
CA THR A 79 4.75 15.71 -4.83
C THR A 79 4.85 14.59 -3.80
N ILE A 80 4.79 13.32 -4.21
CA ILE A 80 4.90 12.19 -3.27
C ILE A 80 6.30 12.17 -2.65
N ASN A 81 6.40 11.98 -1.34
CA ASN A 81 7.66 12.06 -0.62
C ASN A 81 7.65 11.14 0.61
N GLU A 82 8.72 11.16 1.39
CA GLU A 82 8.90 10.35 2.59
C GLU A 82 7.78 10.48 3.61
N LEU A 83 7.13 11.65 3.72
CA LEU A 83 6.02 11.86 4.64
C LEU A 83 4.80 11.05 4.24
N HIS A 84 4.52 10.93 2.93
CA HIS A 84 3.42 10.13 2.42
C HIS A 84 3.66 8.64 2.70
N PHE A 85 4.85 8.13 2.37
CA PHE A 85 5.20 6.74 2.65
C PHE A 85 5.20 6.43 4.15
N GLY A 86 5.74 7.33 4.97
CA GLY A 86 5.74 7.20 6.42
C GLY A 86 4.33 7.14 7.00
N THR A 87 3.44 8.03 6.55
CA THR A 87 2.03 8.04 6.96
C THR A 87 1.32 6.75 6.56
N TRP A 88 1.51 6.28 5.33
CA TRP A 88 0.92 5.04 4.83
C TRP A 88 1.39 3.84 5.67
N ILE A 89 2.69 3.74 5.96
CA ILE A 89 3.28 2.66 6.77
C ILE A 89 2.77 2.71 8.21
N ASN A 90 2.60 3.89 8.79
CA ASN A 90 2.08 4.05 10.15
C ASN A 90 0.63 3.57 10.25
N LEU A 91 -0.24 3.97 9.31
CA LEU A 91 -1.62 3.50 9.25
C LEU A 91 -1.70 1.99 9.03
N TRP A 92 -0.78 1.41 8.24
CA TRP A 92 -0.69 -0.03 8.01
C TRP A 92 -0.33 -0.77 9.30
N LEU A 93 0.71 -0.30 10.00
CA LEU A 93 1.15 -0.84 11.29
C LEU A 93 0.05 -0.76 12.34
N GLU A 94 -0.62 0.39 12.45
CA GLU A 94 -1.74 0.60 13.36
C GLU A 94 -2.86 -0.41 13.09
N THR A 95 -3.25 -0.57 11.82
CA THR A 95 -4.32 -1.49 11.44
C THR A 95 -3.97 -2.95 11.74
N ILE A 96 -2.72 -3.37 11.44
CA ILE A 96 -2.26 -4.71 11.80
C ILE A 96 -2.30 -4.91 13.31
N ASN A 97 -1.78 -3.96 14.08
CA ASN A 97 -1.73 -4.07 15.55
C ASN A 97 -3.10 -4.03 16.21
N GLU A 98 -4.13 -3.50 15.56
CA GLU A 98 -5.50 -3.53 16.04
C GLU A 98 -6.17 -4.89 15.80
N LEU A 99 -5.93 -5.48 14.63
CA LEU A 99 -6.70 -6.64 14.16
C LEU A 99 -5.97 -7.98 14.38
N PHE A 100 -4.65 -7.99 14.24
CA PHE A 100 -3.87 -9.22 14.09
C PHE A 100 -2.64 -9.27 15.00
N GLU A 101 -2.15 -10.48 15.22
CA GLU A 101 -0.88 -10.79 15.86
C GLU A 101 -0.22 -12.00 15.17
N GLY A 102 0.93 -12.45 15.65
CA GLY A 102 1.63 -13.62 15.11
C GLY A 102 2.60 -13.32 13.97
N GLU A 103 3.15 -14.38 13.39
CA GLU A 103 4.26 -14.30 12.43
C GLU A 103 3.84 -13.60 11.13
N THR A 104 2.68 -13.95 10.57
CA THR A 104 2.19 -13.34 9.31
C THR A 104 1.95 -11.83 9.45
N ALA A 105 1.49 -11.37 10.62
CA ALA A 105 1.34 -9.94 10.91
C ALA A 105 2.71 -9.22 10.88
N GLN A 106 3.73 -9.79 11.50
CA GLN A 106 5.09 -9.23 11.48
C GLN A 106 5.70 -9.24 10.07
N ILE A 107 5.45 -10.30 9.29
CA ILE A 107 5.84 -10.38 7.88
C ILE A 107 5.16 -9.27 7.07
N ALA A 108 3.87 -9.02 7.29
CA ALA A 108 3.13 -7.95 6.60
C ALA A 108 3.71 -6.56 6.89
N ILE A 109 4.09 -6.28 8.15
CA ILE A 109 4.77 -5.04 8.54
C ILE A 109 6.12 -4.91 7.83
N ASN A 110 6.95 -5.96 7.86
CA ASN A 110 8.29 -5.93 7.29
C ASN A 110 8.26 -5.77 5.76
N ARG A 111 7.36 -6.47 5.08
CA ARG A 111 7.18 -6.35 3.63
C ARG A 111 6.71 -4.96 3.22
N ALA A 112 5.74 -4.38 3.94
CA ALA A 112 5.30 -3.01 3.71
C ALA A 112 6.46 -2.00 3.79
N ARG A 113 7.30 -2.10 4.83
CA ARG A 113 8.47 -1.21 5.00
C ARG A 113 9.51 -1.36 3.89
N ASN A 114 9.83 -2.60 3.52
CA ASN A 114 10.81 -2.89 2.47
C ASN A 114 10.33 -2.40 1.10
N MET A 115 9.07 -2.70 0.75
CA MET A 115 8.47 -2.24 -0.50
C MET A 115 8.31 -0.72 -0.53
N GLY A 116 7.86 -0.11 0.58
CA GLY A 116 7.73 1.34 0.70
C GLY A 116 9.06 2.06 0.44
N THR A 117 10.14 1.59 1.06
CA THR A 117 11.50 2.12 0.82
C THR A 117 11.90 1.96 -0.65
N PHE A 118 11.70 0.76 -1.21
CA PHE A 118 12.05 0.49 -2.61
C PHE A 118 11.28 1.38 -3.59
N ILE A 119 9.96 1.51 -3.42
CA ILE A 119 9.12 2.32 -4.32
C ILE A 119 9.50 3.81 -4.18
N HIS A 120 9.67 4.32 -2.96
CA HIS A 120 10.05 5.70 -2.72
C HIS A 120 11.34 6.08 -3.46
N LEU A 121 12.40 5.29 -3.30
CA LEU A 121 13.69 5.54 -3.97
C LEU A 121 13.56 5.52 -5.49
N ASN A 122 12.74 4.63 -6.04
CA ASN A 122 12.57 4.51 -7.48
C ASN A 122 11.69 5.62 -8.07
N ILE A 123 10.68 6.13 -7.35
CA ILE A 123 9.96 7.35 -7.74
C ILE A 123 10.94 8.52 -7.83
N PHE A 124 11.77 8.72 -6.80
CA PHE A 124 12.78 9.78 -6.81
C PHE A 124 13.75 9.65 -8.00
N ASN A 125 14.23 8.44 -8.28
CA ASN A 125 15.09 8.17 -9.43
C ASN A 125 14.39 8.44 -10.77
N ALA A 126 13.10 8.07 -10.91
CA ALA A 126 12.34 8.30 -12.14
C ALA A 126 12.23 9.79 -12.47
N ARG A 127 11.95 10.65 -11.48
CA ARG A 127 11.94 12.12 -11.66
C ARG A 127 13.27 12.64 -12.18
N ASN A 128 14.39 12.18 -11.61
CA ASN A 128 15.73 12.64 -11.98
C ASN A 128 16.17 12.17 -13.38
N GLN A 129 15.61 11.07 -13.89
CA GLN A 129 15.89 10.61 -15.24
C GLN A 129 15.12 11.42 -16.30
N GLU A 130 13.93 11.91 -15.97
CA GLU A 130 13.14 12.77 -16.87
C GLU A 130 13.76 14.15 -17.03
N VAL A 131 14.26 14.75 -15.93
CA VAL A 131 14.98 16.04 -15.98
C VAL A 131 16.23 16.00 -16.89
N LYS A 132 16.90 14.84 -17.01
CA LYS A 132 18.09 14.69 -17.85
C LYS A 132 17.79 14.49 -19.34
N LYS A 133 16.52 14.26 -19.71
CA LYS A 133 16.09 13.99 -21.09
C LYS A 133 15.42 15.20 -21.76
N GLY A 134 15.10 16.25 -21.02
CA GLY A 134 14.64 17.55 -21.53
C GLY A 134 15.80 18.53 -21.68
#